data_AF-A0A260BHZ8-F1
#
_entry.id   AF-A0A260BHZ8-F1
#
_cell.length_a   1.000
_cell.length_b   1.000
_cell.length_c   1.000
_cell.angle_alpha   90.00
_cell.angle_beta   90.00
_cell.angle_gamma   90.00
#
_symmetry.space_group_name_H-M   'P 1'
#
loop_
_entity.id
_entity.type
_entity.pdbx_description
1 polymer ?
#
loop_
_entity_poly.entity_id
_entity_poly.type
_entity_poly.pdbx_seq_one_letter_code
_entity_poly.pdbx_strand_id
1 'polypeptide(L)'
;MNKSFFVLWNGSDEGLDPSVREEMIEETAAGLTYPDFWSFGQGYGDPLVGDRVFMLRTGTNRGVVAAGELISDGIFPGEHWGDSGREAKYVDVSWDVMLSDEDRLPVEEVQQALTDFKFPVLNSGRLIKAPSASVLADLWERHLEELSRVTENPWLGGRRSSPGQPSSRRIPLEENRIKEYYVESFSSYRARRAESEMVHRFAATLVKRNSDVSSYQMKVGDSARSLLADVFDHTENVLYEAKATSSREAVRMALGQLLDYRRHIDSRPAVSVLLPDKPVDDLLALLREHGVGCVYEDSGQFVYELAPGFRP
;
A
#
# COMPACT_ATOMS: atom_id res chain seq x y z
N MET A 1 -20.50 -5.61 -8.48
CA MET A 1 -20.43 -4.26 -7.89
C MET A 1 -19.79 -4.42 -6.53
N ASN A 2 -18.74 -3.65 -6.27
CA ASN A 2 -18.07 -3.67 -4.98
C ASN A 2 -19.03 -3.05 -3.94
N LYS A 3 -19.03 -3.62 -2.75
CA LYS A 3 -19.83 -3.14 -1.62
C LYS A 3 -19.05 -2.08 -0.85
N SER A 4 -19.75 -1.39 0.04
CA SER A 4 -19.14 -0.45 0.96
C SER A 4 -19.56 -0.76 2.38
N PHE A 5 -18.65 -0.68 3.34
CA PHE A 5 -18.91 -0.96 4.75
C PHE A 5 -18.43 0.18 5.63
N PHE A 6 -19.14 0.44 6.72
CA PHE A 6 -18.57 1.18 7.85
C PHE A 6 -17.82 0.23 8.77
N VAL A 7 -16.61 0.60 9.17
CA VAL A 7 -15.92 0.04 10.33
C VAL A 7 -15.77 1.11 11.40
N LEU A 8 -15.70 0.72 12.67
CA LEU A 8 -15.74 1.66 13.79
C LEU A 8 -14.38 1.74 14.48
N TRP A 9 -14.02 2.95 14.87
CA TRP A 9 -12.94 3.24 15.81
C TRP A 9 -13.49 4.14 16.91
N ASN A 10 -13.29 3.81 18.18
CA ASN A 10 -13.85 4.59 19.29
C ASN A 10 -13.10 5.91 19.57
N GLY A 11 -11.98 6.16 18.90
CA GLY A 11 -11.14 7.32 19.14
C GLY A 11 -10.14 7.16 20.28
N SER A 12 -10.02 5.97 20.89
CA SER A 12 -9.08 5.71 21.98
C SER A 12 -7.75 5.13 21.50
N ASP A 13 -6.68 5.46 22.21
CA ASP A 13 -5.32 4.98 22.00
C ASP A 13 -5.21 3.45 22.08
N GLU A 14 -6.04 2.79 22.90
CA GLU A 14 -6.09 1.31 22.99
C GLU A 14 -6.62 0.65 21.71
N GLY A 15 -7.45 1.35 20.94
CA GLY A 15 -8.09 0.83 19.73
C GLY A 15 -7.26 1.09 18.46
N LEU A 16 -6.40 2.11 18.51
CA LEU A 16 -5.42 2.44 17.49
C LEU A 16 -4.30 3.22 18.15
N ASP A 17 -3.11 2.61 18.23
CA ASP A 17 -1.95 3.24 18.86
C ASP A 17 -1.67 4.61 18.21
N PRO A 18 -1.47 5.68 18.99
CA PRO A 18 -1.27 7.02 18.44
C PRO A 18 -0.09 7.15 17.49
N SER A 19 1.01 6.44 17.75
CA SER A 19 2.21 6.46 16.90
C SER A 19 1.95 5.74 15.57
N VAL A 20 1.23 4.62 15.61
CA VAL A 20 0.77 3.92 14.41
C VAL A 20 -0.16 4.81 13.61
N ARG A 21 -1.11 5.50 14.27
CA ARG A 21 -2.03 6.40 13.59
C ARG A 21 -1.32 7.58 12.92
N GLU A 22 -0.35 8.18 13.60
CA GLU A 22 0.44 9.28 13.05
C GLU A 22 1.17 8.83 11.79
N GLU A 23 1.78 7.64 11.83
CA GLU A 23 2.40 7.01 10.65
C GLU A 23 1.39 6.77 9.52
N MET A 24 0.19 6.25 9.81
CA MET A 24 -0.86 6.08 8.80
C MET A 24 -1.27 7.41 8.16
N ILE A 25 -1.42 8.47 8.95
CA ILE A 25 -1.74 9.82 8.45
C ILE A 25 -0.60 10.31 7.56
N GLU A 26 0.64 10.23 8.02
CA GLU A 26 1.80 10.65 7.24
C GLU A 26 1.89 9.90 5.91
N GLU A 27 1.84 8.58 5.93
CA GLU A 27 1.97 7.74 4.73
C GLU A 27 0.82 7.98 3.74
N THR A 28 -0.43 8.01 4.22
CA THR A 28 -1.57 8.22 3.32
C THR A 28 -1.71 9.66 2.85
N ALA A 29 -1.34 10.66 3.65
CA ALA A 29 -1.18 12.04 3.19
C ALA A 29 -0.05 12.16 2.16
N ALA A 30 0.90 11.24 2.18
CA ALA A 30 1.95 11.12 1.19
C ALA A 30 1.41 10.40 -0.08
N GLY A 31 0.20 9.83 -0.08
CA GLY A 31 -0.39 9.09 -1.20
C GLY A 31 0.11 7.65 -1.29
N LEU A 32 0.59 7.12 -0.17
CA LEU A 32 0.88 5.70 0.04
C LEU A 32 -0.37 5.02 0.60
N THR A 33 -0.51 3.72 0.37
CA THR A 33 -1.57 2.94 1.00
C THR A 33 -1.01 2.26 2.25
N TYR A 34 -1.72 2.33 3.38
CA TYR A 34 -1.31 1.70 4.62
C TYR A 34 -2.06 0.38 4.81
N PRO A 35 -1.41 -0.80 4.68
CA PRO A 35 -2.03 -2.09 4.94
C PRO A 35 -2.12 -2.35 6.43
N ASP A 36 -3.28 -2.86 6.85
CA ASP A 36 -3.57 -3.22 8.24
C ASP A 36 -4.69 -4.26 8.27
N PHE A 37 -5.15 -4.63 9.45
CA PHE A 37 -6.40 -5.35 9.64
C PHE A 37 -7.32 -4.57 10.56
N TRP A 38 -8.62 -4.72 10.38
CA TRP A 38 -9.60 -4.02 11.21
C TRP A 38 -10.71 -4.93 11.69
N SER A 39 -11.20 -4.64 12.90
CA SER A 39 -12.30 -5.39 13.50
C SER A 39 -13.55 -5.33 12.60
N PHE A 40 -14.19 -6.48 12.41
CA PHE A 40 -15.35 -6.64 11.55
C PHE A 40 -16.44 -7.47 12.26
N GLY A 41 -17.65 -6.94 12.35
CA GLY A 41 -18.76 -7.57 13.06
C GLY A 41 -19.39 -8.75 12.30
N GLN A 42 -20.29 -9.47 12.98
CA GLN A 42 -21.08 -10.55 12.38
C GLN A 42 -22.30 -9.99 11.61
N GLY A 43 -22.55 -10.49 10.41
CA GLY A 43 -23.91 -10.52 9.84
C GLY A 43 -24.31 -9.41 8.86
N TYR A 44 -23.38 -8.76 8.17
CA TYR A 44 -23.74 -7.69 7.22
C TYR A 44 -23.25 -7.89 5.77
N GLY A 45 -22.59 -9.01 5.46
CA GLY A 45 -22.24 -9.43 4.10
C GLY A 45 -21.01 -10.32 4.07
N ASP A 46 -20.72 -10.90 2.91
CA ASP A 46 -19.49 -11.66 2.65
C ASP A 46 -18.43 -10.72 2.06
N PRO A 47 -17.57 -10.06 2.86
CA PRO A 47 -16.57 -9.13 2.32
C PRO A 47 -15.70 -9.81 1.26
N LEU A 48 -15.46 -9.11 0.15
CA LEU A 48 -14.61 -9.57 -0.94
C LEU A 48 -13.51 -8.55 -1.21
N VAL A 49 -12.43 -9.01 -1.81
CA VAL A 49 -11.36 -8.14 -2.27
C VAL A 49 -11.91 -7.01 -3.16
N GLY A 50 -11.44 -5.78 -2.93
CA GLY A 50 -11.89 -4.57 -3.61
C GLY A 50 -13.18 -3.94 -3.06
N ASP A 51 -13.85 -4.55 -2.08
CA ASP A 51 -14.92 -3.86 -1.34
C ASP A 51 -14.35 -2.64 -0.59
N ARG A 52 -15.11 -1.53 -0.57
CA ARG A 52 -14.72 -0.29 0.11
C ARG A 52 -15.02 -0.35 1.59
N VAL A 53 -14.15 0.24 2.40
CA VAL A 53 -14.39 0.48 3.83
C VAL A 53 -14.20 1.95 4.17
N PHE A 54 -15.03 2.43 5.09
CA PHE A 54 -14.95 3.77 5.66
C PHE A 54 -14.88 3.66 7.19
N MET A 55 -13.82 4.19 7.80
CA MET A 55 -13.66 4.18 9.25
C MET A 55 -14.42 5.36 9.85
N LEU A 56 -15.45 5.04 10.64
CA LEU A 56 -16.24 6.00 11.40
C LEU A 56 -15.71 6.07 12.84
N ARG A 57 -15.24 7.26 13.24
CA ARG A 57 -14.88 7.55 14.63
C ARG A 57 -16.14 7.68 15.50
N THR A 58 -16.25 6.82 16.51
CA THR A 58 -17.38 6.71 17.45
C THR A 58 -16.95 7.11 18.86
N GLY A 59 -17.02 8.40 19.17
CA GLY A 59 -16.65 8.92 20.49
C GLY A 59 -16.92 10.41 20.56
N THR A 60 -15.94 11.19 21.01
CA THR A 60 -15.89 12.63 20.73
C THR A 60 -15.53 12.86 19.26
N ASN A 61 -15.67 14.09 18.74
CA ASN A 61 -15.26 14.48 17.38
C ASN A 61 -15.62 13.40 16.33
N ARG A 62 -16.91 13.08 16.23
CA ARG A 62 -17.38 11.96 15.41
C ARG A 62 -17.31 12.31 13.93
N GLY A 63 -16.98 11.34 13.10
CA GLY A 63 -16.83 11.55 11.67
C GLY A 63 -16.09 10.42 10.98
N VAL A 64 -16.10 10.42 9.65
CA VAL A 64 -15.29 9.49 8.87
C VAL A 64 -13.85 10.01 8.86
N VAL A 65 -12.93 9.18 9.32
CA VAL A 65 -11.50 9.51 9.45
C VAL A 65 -10.63 8.75 8.47
N ALA A 66 -11.12 7.68 7.86
CA ALA A 66 -10.34 6.91 6.91
C ALA A 66 -11.21 6.25 5.84
N ALA A 67 -10.59 5.95 4.70
CA ALA A 67 -11.16 5.08 3.69
C ALA A 67 -10.09 4.13 3.14
N GLY A 68 -10.54 2.99 2.63
CA GLY A 68 -9.66 1.96 2.10
C GLY A 68 -10.41 0.86 1.35
N GLU A 69 -9.66 -0.15 0.95
CA GLU A 69 -10.16 -1.33 0.22
C GLU A 69 -9.80 -2.61 0.94
N LEU A 70 -10.69 -3.59 0.88
CA LEU A 70 -10.39 -4.93 1.35
C LEU A 70 -9.42 -5.62 0.39
N ILE A 71 -8.45 -6.32 0.96
CA ILE A 71 -7.30 -6.92 0.26
C ILE A 71 -7.27 -8.45 0.40
N SER A 72 -8.24 -9.02 1.13
CA SER A 72 -8.50 -10.45 1.21
C SER A 72 -10.01 -10.73 1.20
N ASP A 73 -10.37 -11.94 0.76
CA ASP A 73 -11.75 -12.41 0.79
C ASP A 73 -12.10 -12.93 2.19
N GLY A 74 -13.32 -12.61 2.64
CA GLY A 74 -13.89 -13.12 3.87
C GLY A 74 -13.36 -12.42 5.13
N ILE A 75 -13.54 -13.11 6.25
CA ILE A 75 -13.17 -12.65 7.58
C ILE A 75 -12.30 -13.72 8.23
N PHE A 76 -11.32 -13.30 9.02
CA PHE A 76 -10.48 -14.22 9.79
C PHE A 76 -10.65 -14.01 11.29
N PRO A 77 -10.55 -15.08 12.11
CA PRO A 77 -10.61 -14.97 13.55
C PRO A 77 -9.30 -14.45 14.15
N GLY A 78 -9.38 -13.68 15.23
CA GLY A 78 -8.23 -13.22 16.02
C GLY A 78 -8.61 -12.92 17.47
N GLU A 79 -7.62 -12.60 18.30
CA GLU A 79 -7.86 -12.24 19.71
C GLU A 79 -8.55 -10.87 19.81
N HIS A 80 -9.50 -10.72 20.75
CA HIS A 80 -10.23 -9.47 20.96
C HIS A 80 -9.38 -8.45 21.74
N TRP A 81 -9.29 -7.22 21.26
CA TRP A 81 -8.48 -6.11 21.81
C TRP A 81 -8.85 -5.60 23.22
N GLY A 82 -9.83 -6.20 23.91
CA GLY A 82 -10.51 -5.58 25.07
C GLY A 82 -10.45 -6.37 26.39
N ASP A 83 -10.71 -7.68 26.39
CA ASP A 83 -10.34 -8.59 27.48
C ASP A 83 -10.73 -10.07 27.23
N SER A 84 -9.87 -10.96 27.74
CA SER A 84 -9.90 -12.43 27.92
C SER A 84 -10.87 -13.33 27.11
N GLY A 85 -10.31 -14.02 26.11
CA GLY A 85 -10.79 -15.35 25.66
C GLY A 85 -11.97 -15.38 24.67
N ARG A 86 -12.39 -14.23 24.13
CA ARG A 86 -13.39 -14.17 23.05
C ARG A 86 -12.72 -13.96 21.70
N GLU A 87 -13.13 -14.75 20.72
CA GLU A 87 -12.67 -14.64 19.33
C GLU A 87 -13.38 -13.45 18.66
N ALA A 88 -12.59 -12.49 18.17
CA ALA A 88 -13.05 -11.40 17.32
C ALA A 88 -12.80 -11.74 15.84
N LYS A 89 -13.49 -11.05 14.95
CA LYS A 89 -13.37 -11.23 13.50
C LYS A 89 -12.75 -9.99 12.90
N TYR A 90 -11.89 -10.21 11.92
CA TYR A 90 -11.10 -9.17 11.28
C TYR A 90 -11.17 -9.30 9.76
N VAL A 91 -10.91 -8.20 9.07
CA VAL A 91 -10.68 -8.13 7.63
C VAL A 91 -9.33 -7.47 7.38
N ASP A 92 -8.64 -7.88 6.32
CA ASP A 92 -7.44 -7.18 5.87
C ASP A 92 -7.86 -5.96 5.04
N VAL A 93 -7.33 -4.78 5.38
CA VAL A 93 -7.66 -3.50 4.76
C VAL A 93 -6.39 -2.82 4.28
N SER A 94 -6.43 -2.23 3.09
CA SER A 94 -5.45 -1.26 2.64
C SER A 94 -6.08 0.13 2.68
N TRP A 95 -5.63 0.97 3.63
CA TRP A 95 -6.11 2.34 3.79
C TRP A 95 -5.49 3.23 2.71
N ASP A 96 -6.32 3.91 1.93
CA ASP A 96 -5.84 4.90 0.95
C ASP A 96 -5.76 6.30 1.54
N VAL A 97 -6.54 6.58 2.58
CA VAL A 97 -6.53 7.84 3.31
C VAL A 97 -6.81 7.59 4.78
N MET A 98 -5.97 8.17 5.65
CA MET A 98 -6.22 8.37 7.07
C MET A 98 -6.07 9.87 7.39
N LEU A 99 -7.07 10.44 8.05
CA LEU A 99 -7.13 11.85 8.41
C LEU A 99 -6.92 12.06 9.91
N SER A 100 -6.45 13.27 10.24
CA SER A 100 -6.46 13.77 11.61
C SER A 100 -7.89 13.89 12.13
N ASP A 101 -8.04 14.07 13.45
CA ASP A 101 -9.36 14.29 14.05
C ASP A 101 -10.02 15.56 13.50
N GLU A 102 -9.24 16.58 13.17
CA GLU A 102 -9.75 17.90 12.78
C GLU A 102 -10.09 17.98 11.30
N ASP A 103 -9.45 17.14 10.49
CA ASP A 103 -9.72 17.02 9.07
C ASP A 103 -10.78 15.98 8.75
N ARG A 104 -11.35 15.27 9.74
CA ARG A 104 -12.37 14.24 9.49
C ARG A 104 -13.58 14.81 8.75
N LEU A 105 -14.30 13.96 8.00
CA LEU A 105 -15.62 14.30 7.49
C LEU A 105 -16.65 14.20 8.64
N PRO A 106 -17.27 15.31 9.10
CA PRO A 106 -18.12 15.31 10.28
C PRO A 106 -19.32 14.36 10.18
N VAL A 107 -19.69 13.71 11.30
CA VAL A 107 -20.79 12.72 11.28
C VAL A 107 -22.13 13.36 10.94
N GLU A 108 -22.33 14.63 11.26
CA GLU A 108 -23.53 15.40 10.97
C GLU A 108 -23.74 15.53 9.45
N GLU A 109 -22.67 15.79 8.70
CA GLU A 109 -22.71 15.84 7.23
C GLU A 109 -22.99 14.48 6.61
N VAL A 110 -22.38 13.42 7.17
CA VAL A 110 -22.62 12.03 6.74
C VAL A 110 -24.09 11.64 6.99
N GLN A 111 -24.65 11.99 8.15
CA GLN A 111 -26.05 11.71 8.49
C GLN A 111 -27.03 12.49 7.61
N GLN A 112 -26.71 13.75 7.30
CA GLN A 112 -27.53 14.57 6.43
C GLN A 112 -27.52 14.07 4.99
N ALA A 113 -26.39 13.57 4.50
CA ALA A 113 -26.26 13.06 3.14
C ALA A 113 -26.86 11.66 2.96
N LEU A 114 -26.67 10.75 3.92
CA LEU A 114 -27.10 9.36 3.81
C LEU A 114 -28.53 9.16 4.36
N THR A 115 -29.52 9.80 3.72
CA THR A 115 -30.92 9.81 4.17
C THR A 115 -31.56 8.42 4.26
N ASP A 116 -31.13 7.48 3.42
CA ASP A 116 -31.64 6.10 3.37
C ASP A 116 -30.92 5.14 4.32
N PHE A 117 -29.85 5.61 4.98
CA PHE A 117 -29.06 4.81 5.89
C PHE A 117 -29.52 5.03 7.34
N LYS A 118 -29.69 3.93 8.10
CA LYS A 118 -30.11 4.00 9.50
C LYS A 118 -28.92 4.15 10.43
N PHE A 119 -28.85 5.30 11.09
CA PHE A 119 -27.94 5.60 12.20
C PHE A 119 -28.58 5.27 13.57
N PRO A 120 -27.80 5.08 14.65
CA PRO A 120 -26.33 5.05 14.69
C PRO A 120 -25.73 3.74 14.14
N VAL A 121 -24.48 3.80 13.68
CA VAL A 121 -23.70 2.58 13.40
C VAL A 121 -23.20 2.04 14.73
N LEU A 122 -23.67 0.85 15.12
CA LEU A 122 -23.37 0.27 16.43
C LEU A 122 -22.25 -0.76 16.40
N ASN A 123 -21.95 -1.34 15.23
CA ASN A 123 -20.95 -2.38 15.07
C ASN A 123 -20.14 -2.15 13.79
N SER A 124 -18.85 -2.52 13.82
CA SER A 124 -18.00 -2.56 12.62
C SER A 124 -18.54 -3.56 11.59
N GLY A 125 -18.20 -3.32 10.33
CA GLY A 125 -18.62 -4.13 9.19
C GLY A 125 -20.05 -3.86 8.72
N ARG A 126 -20.65 -2.73 9.09
CA ARG A 126 -22.03 -2.40 8.70
C ARG A 126 -22.09 -2.08 7.21
N LEU A 127 -22.76 -2.94 6.43
CA LEU A 127 -22.97 -2.73 5.00
C LEU A 127 -23.75 -1.45 4.71
N ILE A 128 -23.21 -0.66 3.80
CA ILE A 128 -23.80 0.53 3.20
C ILE A 128 -24.34 0.10 1.84
N LYS A 129 -25.67 0.09 1.71
CA LYS A 129 -26.32 -0.28 0.44
C LYS A 129 -26.41 0.95 -0.48
N ALA A 130 -26.51 0.71 -1.78
CA ALA A 130 -26.92 1.76 -2.70
C ALA A 130 -28.33 2.29 -2.34
N PRO A 131 -28.61 3.59 -2.49
CA PRO A 131 -27.71 4.62 -3.05
C PRO A 131 -26.70 5.21 -2.05
N SER A 132 -26.87 4.98 -0.74
CA SER A 132 -26.02 5.56 0.31
C SER A 132 -24.53 5.30 0.15
N ALA A 133 -24.14 4.15 -0.43
CA ALA A 133 -22.75 3.84 -0.72
C ALA A 133 -22.11 4.83 -1.71
N SER A 134 -22.79 5.10 -2.83
CA SER A 134 -22.33 6.07 -3.83
C SER A 134 -22.35 7.49 -3.27
N VAL A 135 -23.40 7.85 -2.53
CA VAL A 135 -23.49 9.18 -1.89
C VAL A 135 -22.36 9.41 -0.91
N LEU A 136 -21.98 8.41 -0.12
CA LEU A 136 -20.85 8.51 0.80
C LEU A 136 -19.52 8.65 0.07
N ALA A 137 -19.31 7.87 -1.00
CA ALA A 137 -18.10 7.97 -1.82
C ALA A 137 -17.96 9.39 -2.41
N ASP A 138 -19.02 9.94 -3.01
CA ASP A 138 -19.03 11.30 -3.58
C ASP A 138 -18.84 12.38 -2.50
N LEU A 139 -19.36 12.16 -1.29
CA LEU A 139 -19.17 13.09 -0.17
C LEU A 139 -17.73 13.06 0.33
N TRP A 140 -17.15 11.87 0.48
CA TRP A 140 -15.76 11.68 0.89
C TRP A 140 -14.78 12.29 -0.12
N GLU A 141 -14.98 12.05 -1.42
CA GLU A 141 -14.14 12.62 -2.48
C GLU A 141 -14.17 14.16 -2.46
N ARG A 142 -15.35 14.77 -2.34
CA ARG A 142 -15.47 16.24 -2.26
C ARG A 142 -14.78 16.81 -1.02
N HIS A 143 -14.90 16.14 0.12
CA HIS A 143 -14.24 16.52 1.36
C HIS A 143 -12.71 16.54 1.21
N LEU A 144 -12.16 15.48 0.61
CA LEU A 144 -10.72 15.37 0.35
C LEU A 144 -10.21 16.41 -0.65
N GLU A 145 -11.00 16.73 -1.68
CA GLU A 145 -10.67 17.78 -2.64
C GLU A 145 -10.57 19.17 -2.00
N GLU A 146 -11.44 19.45 -1.03
CA GLU A 146 -11.38 20.70 -0.28
C GLU A 146 -10.15 20.73 0.62
N LEU A 147 -9.89 19.67 1.39
CA LEU A 147 -8.70 19.56 2.22
C LEU A 147 -7.41 19.64 1.42
N SER A 148 -7.33 18.97 0.26
CA SER A 148 -6.16 19.03 -0.62
C SER A 148 -5.84 20.47 -1.06
N ARG A 149 -6.87 21.29 -1.33
CA ARG A 149 -6.69 22.72 -1.65
C ARG A 149 -6.24 23.54 -0.45
N VAL A 150 -6.82 23.28 0.73
CA VAL A 150 -6.53 24.03 1.96
C VAL A 150 -5.13 23.72 2.50
N THR A 151 -4.70 22.46 2.40
CA THR A 151 -3.40 21.98 2.91
C THR A 151 -2.29 22.06 1.87
N GLU A 152 -2.60 22.46 0.64
CA GLU A 152 -1.70 22.42 -0.52
C GLU A 152 -1.07 21.01 -0.76
N ASN A 153 -1.76 19.95 -0.33
CA ASN A 153 -1.30 18.58 -0.48
C ASN A 153 -1.98 17.89 -1.68
N PRO A 154 -1.28 17.70 -2.82
CA PRO A 154 -1.86 17.09 -4.02
C PRO A 154 -2.00 15.56 -3.93
N TRP A 155 -1.55 14.95 -2.84
CA TRP A 155 -1.58 13.50 -2.62
C TRP A 155 -2.75 13.04 -1.75
N LEU A 156 -3.32 13.97 -0.97
CA LEU A 156 -4.48 13.71 -0.13
C LEU A 156 -5.69 13.36 -1.01
N GLY A 157 -6.33 12.23 -0.73
CA GLY A 157 -7.58 11.84 -1.38
C GLY A 157 -7.46 11.02 -2.65
N GLY A 158 -6.30 10.43 -2.95
CA GLY A 158 -6.17 9.41 -3.99
C GLY A 158 -6.62 9.85 -5.40
N ARG A 159 -6.72 11.15 -5.68
CA ARG A 159 -7.07 11.62 -7.03
C ARG A 159 -5.99 11.19 -8.02
N ARG A 160 -6.45 10.69 -9.17
CA ARG A 160 -5.73 10.67 -10.44
C ARG A 160 -5.14 12.07 -10.64
N SER A 161 -3.82 12.14 -10.72
CA SER A 161 -3.11 13.35 -11.14
C SER A 161 -3.71 13.85 -12.46
N SER A 162 -3.80 15.17 -12.64
CA SER A 162 -4.10 15.74 -13.94
C SER A 162 -3.15 15.14 -14.99
N PRO A 163 -3.64 14.84 -16.21
CA PRO A 163 -2.81 14.19 -17.22
C PRO A 163 -1.61 15.08 -17.56
N GLY A 164 -0.40 14.56 -17.35
CA GLY A 164 0.80 15.11 -17.98
C GLY A 164 2.03 15.40 -17.11
N GLN A 165 2.06 15.09 -15.82
CA GLN A 165 3.31 15.23 -15.06
C GLN A 165 3.64 13.96 -14.26
N PRO A 166 4.71 13.22 -14.60
CA PRO A 166 5.18 12.12 -13.76
C PRO A 166 5.57 12.70 -12.41
N SER A 167 4.86 12.31 -11.37
CA SER A 167 5.23 12.63 -10.00
C SER A 167 5.88 11.40 -9.38
N SER A 168 7.19 11.52 -9.15
CA SER A 168 8.03 10.49 -8.54
C SER A 168 8.62 11.01 -7.25
N ARG A 169 8.75 10.17 -6.23
CA ARG A 169 9.38 10.58 -4.96
C ARG A 169 10.05 9.42 -4.24
N ARG A 170 11.01 9.79 -3.39
CA ARG A 170 11.80 8.90 -2.55
C ARG A 170 11.00 8.48 -1.31
N ILE A 171 11.07 7.20 -0.95
CA ILE A 171 10.57 6.68 0.33
C ILE A 171 11.79 6.17 1.12
N PRO A 172 12.17 6.80 2.24
CA PRO A 172 13.31 6.36 3.05
C PRO A 172 13.16 4.90 3.52
N LEU A 173 14.19 4.08 3.32
CA LEU A 173 14.30 2.71 3.81
C LEU A 173 14.75 2.71 5.28
N GLU A 174 13.89 3.13 6.21
CA GLU A 174 14.21 3.02 7.65
C GLU A 174 13.89 1.61 8.17
N GLU A 175 14.65 1.13 9.17
CA GLU A 175 14.66 -0.27 9.69
C GLU A 175 13.29 -0.83 10.15
N ASN A 176 12.26 0.02 10.30
CA ASN A 176 10.89 -0.33 10.66
C ASN A 176 9.83 0.00 9.57
N ARG A 177 10.23 0.60 8.44
CA ARG A 177 9.32 1.08 7.37
C ARG A 177 9.05 0.06 6.26
N ILE A 178 9.25 -1.21 6.59
CA ILE A 178 8.84 -2.35 5.77
C ILE A 178 7.42 -2.76 6.14
N LYS A 179 6.54 -1.78 6.33
CA LYS A 179 5.13 -2.08 6.52
C LYS A 179 4.52 -2.34 5.15
N GLU A 180 4.72 -3.58 4.72
CA GLU A 180 3.74 -4.40 4.03
C GLU A 180 3.00 -3.78 2.84
N TYR A 181 3.62 -2.89 2.08
CA TYR A 181 3.08 -2.48 0.79
C TYR A 181 2.77 -3.74 -0.04
N TYR A 182 1.50 -3.88 -0.44
CA TYR A 182 0.89 -4.97 -1.24
C TYR A 182 0.38 -6.20 -0.46
N VAL A 183 -0.95 -6.23 -0.29
CA VAL A 183 -1.68 -7.46 0.04
C VAL A 183 -2.53 -7.89 -1.15
N GLU A 184 -2.19 -9.06 -1.69
CA GLU A 184 -3.14 -10.01 -2.28
C GLU A 184 -2.91 -11.39 -1.65
N SER A 185 -3.92 -11.89 -0.93
CA SER A 185 -4.13 -13.26 -0.43
C SER A 185 -3.08 -13.88 0.53
N PHE A 186 -3.57 -14.57 1.56
CA PHE A 186 -2.82 -15.16 2.69
C PHE A 186 -1.67 -16.12 2.32
N SER A 187 -1.63 -16.65 1.09
CA SER A 187 -0.52 -17.48 0.60
C SER A 187 0.75 -16.68 0.28
N SER A 188 0.61 -15.39 -0.03
CA SER A 188 1.74 -14.49 -0.31
C SER A 188 2.41 -13.93 0.96
N TYR A 189 1.75 -14.01 2.12
CA TYR A 189 2.28 -13.51 3.40
C TYR A 189 3.56 -14.23 3.85
N ARG A 190 3.65 -15.55 3.64
CA ARG A 190 4.86 -16.34 3.96
C ARG A 190 5.99 -16.12 2.94
N ALA A 191 5.67 -15.91 1.66
CA ALA A 191 6.64 -15.64 0.61
C ALA A 191 7.26 -14.23 0.74
N ARG A 192 6.44 -13.24 1.12
CA ARG A 192 6.85 -11.83 1.30
C ARG A 192 7.81 -11.62 2.47
N ARG A 193 7.81 -12.49 3.49
CA ARG A 193 8.80 -12.37 4.57
C ARG A 193 10.23 -12.62 4.07
N ALA A 194 10.42 -13.61 3.19
CA ALA A 194 11.72 -13.90 2.60
C ALA A 194 12.17 -12.80 1.61
N GLU A 195 11.24 -12.26 0.83
CA GLU A 195 11.48 -11.15 -0.10
C GLU A 195 11.86 -9.86 0.64
N SER A 196 11.08 -9.50 1.66
CA SER A 196 11.38 -8.39 2.56
C SER A 196 12.75 -8.56 3.23
N GLU A 197 13.04 -9.72 3.83
CA GLU A 197 14.35 -9.96 4.45
C GLU A 197 15.51 -9.86 3.44
N MET A 198 15.34 -10.34 2.21
CA MET A 198 16.34 -10.21 1.13
C MET A 198 16.55 -8.75 0.73
N VAL A 199 15.46 -7.99 0.54
CA VAL A 199 15.51 -6.55 0.25
C VAL A 199 16.30 -5.81 1.32
N HIS A 200 16.11 -6.13 2.60
CA HIS A 200 16.83 -5.53 3.72
C HIS A 200 18.32 -5.85 3.70
N ARG A 201 18.68 -7.11 3.52
CA ARG A 201 20.08 -7.53 3.41
C ARG A 201 20.77 -6.86 2.21
N PHE A 202 20.05 -6.72 1.09
CA PHE A 202 20.57 -6.08 -0.10
C PHE A 202 20.76 -4.57 0.09
N ALA A 203 19.74 -3.86 0.59
CA ALA A 203 19.82 -2.44 0.90
C ALA A 203 20.95 -2.15 1.90
N ALA A 204 21.10 -2.96 2.95
CA ALA A 204 22.21 -2.84 3.89
C ALA A 204 23.58 -3.04 3.23
N THR A 205 23.67 -3.89 2.19
CA THR A 205 24.91 -4.07 1.42
C THR A 205 25.24 -2.82 0.59
N LEU A 206 24.24 -2.19 -0.02
CA LEU A 206 24.39 -0.94 -0.78
C LEU A 206 24.78 0.23 0.15
N VAL A 207 24.12 0.38 1.30
CA VAL A 207 24.45 1.40 2.31
C VAL A 207 25.88 1.22 2.83
N LYS A 208 26.33 -0.03 3.08
CA LYS A 208 27.74 -0.31 3.44
C LYS A 208 28.75 0.08 2.34
N ARG A 209 28.31 0.19 1.09
CA ARG A 209 29.10 0.69 -0.04
C ARG A 209 29.01 2.22 -0.20
N ASN A 210 28.35 2.91 0.73
CA ASN A 210 28.04 4.33 0.70
C ASN A 210 27.05 4.74 -0.41
N SER A 211 26.22 3.81 -0.90
CA SER A 211 25.09 4.17 -1.77
C SER A 211 23.99 4.89 -0.97
N ASP A 212 23.41 5.91 -1.57
CA ASP A 212 22.14 6.51 -1.14
C ASP A 212 20.96 5.70 -1.67
N VAL A 213 20.23 5.03 -0.78
CA VAL A 213 19.21 4.03 -1.15
C VAL A 213 17.84 4.39 -0.58
N SER A 214 16.80 4.23 -1.38
CA SER A 214 15.40 4.40 -0.95
C SER A 214 14.50 3.39 -1.66
N SER A 215 13.27 3.15 -1.21
CA SER A 215 12.24 2.66 -2.13
C SER A 215 11.79 3.82 -3.03
N TYR A 216 11.19 3.51 -4.18
CA TYR A 216 10.85 4.54 -5.16
C TYR A 216 9.42 4.40 -5.65
N GLN A 217 8.63 5.45 -5.45
CA GLN A 217 7.24 5.50 -5.88
C GLN A 217 7.09 6.32 -7.15
N MET A 218 6.28 5.79 -8.05
CA MET A 218 5.97 6.40 -9.34
C MET A 218 4.47 6.37 -9.60
N LYS A 219 3.89 7.51 -9.99
CA LYS A 219 2.54 7.52 -10.58
C LYS A 219 2.62 7.18 -12.06
N VAL A 220 1.83 6.19 -12.50
CA VAL A 220 1.72 5.82 -13.92
C VAL A 220 0.41 6.30 -14.51
N GLY A 221 0.49 7.36 -15.31
CA GLY A 221 -0.65 7.92 -16.04
C GLY A 221 -1.86 8.26 -15.16
N ASP A 222 -3.06 7.97 -15.68
CA ASP A 222 -4.35 8.18 -14.99
C ASP A 222 -4.75 7.01 -14.06
N SER A 223 -3.85 6.04 -13.81
CA SER A 223 -4.15 4.89 -12.95
C SER A 223 -4.10 5.29 -11.48
N ALA A 224 -5.05 4.79 -10.67
CA ALA A 224 -5.05 4.99 -9.22
C ALA A 224 -3.89 4.25 -8.50
N ARG A 225 -3.28 3.26 -9.16
CA ARG A 225 -2.19 2.47 -8.58
C ARG A 225 -0.85 3.11 -8.87
N SER A 226 -0.14 3.49 -7.80
CA SER A 226 1.28 3.85 -7.89
C SER A 226 2.10 2.57 -8.07
N LEU A 227 3.14 2.65 -8.89
CA LEU A 227 4.17 1.63 -8.98
C LEU A 227 5.24 1.92 -7.92
N LEU A 228 5.61 0.90 -7.16
CA LEU A 228 6.71 0.96 -6.19
C LEU A 228 7.81 0.04 -6.68
N ALA A 229 9.01 0.58 -6.75
CA ALA A 229 10.22 -0.22 -6.82
C ALA A 229 10.72 -0.52 -5.42
N ASP A 230 11.12 -1.77 -5.20
CA ASP A 230 11.56 -2.24 -3.89
C ASP A 230 12.79 -1.48 -3.40
N VAL A 231 13.79 -1.32 -4.27
CA VAL A 231 15.03 -0.61 -3.95
C VAL A 231 15.44 0.28 -5.12
N PHE A 232 15.84 1.50 -4.82
CA PHE A 232 16.44 2.44 -5.76
C PHE A 232 17.72 2.99 -5.18
N ASP A 233 18.83 2.68 -5.85
CA ASP A 233 20.16 3.25 -5.58
C ASP A 233 20.30 4.55 -6.37
N HIS A 234 20.28 5.68 -5.68
CA HIS A 234 20.43 7.01 -6.28
C HIS A 234 21.86 7.33 -6.66
N THR A 235 22.85 6.62 -6.09
CA THR A 235 24.27 6.83 -6.37
C THR A 235 24.63 6.26 -7.72
N GLU A 236 24.23 5.02 -7.97
CA GLU A 236 24.46 4.32 -9.24
C GLU A 236 23.30 4.50 -10.24
N ASN A 237 22.20 5.14 -9.82
CA ASN A 237 20.95 5.33 -10.58
C ASN A 237 20.39 3.97 -11.07
N VAL A 238 20.20 3.04 -10.14
CA VAL A 238 19.75 1.66 -10.42
C VAL A 238 18.50 1.33 -9.61
N LEU A 239 17.45 0.90 -10.32
CA LEU A 239 16.18 0.46 -9.73
C LEU A 239 16.13 -1.07 -9.72
N TYR A 240 15.85 -1.63 -8.55
CA TYR A 240 15.74 -3.06 -8.30
C TYR A 240 14.30 -3.45 -7.98
N GLU A 241 13.84 -4.52 -8.62
CA GLU A 241 12.58 -5.21 -8.31
C GLU A 241 12.91 -6.59 -7.75
N ALA A 242 12.52 -6.84 -6.51
CA ALA A 242 12.71 -8.09 -5.81
C ALA A 242 11.59 -9.08 -6.13
N LYS A 243 11.93 -10.37 -6.02
CA LYS A 243 10.96 -11.47 -6.05
C LYS A 243 11.35 -12.54 -5.05
N ALA A 244 10.37 -13.11 -4.36
CA ALA A 244 10.58 -14.20 -3.40
C ALA A 244 11.10 -15.52 -4.00
N THR A 245 11.09 -15.69 -5.33
CA THR A 245 11.56 -16.91 -6.00
C THR A 245 12.23 -16.58 -7.33
N SER A 246 13.15 -17.45 -7.77
CA SER A 246 13.84 -17.35 -9.07
C SER A 246 13.09 -18.09 -10.20
N SER A 247 11.78 -18.32 -10.04
CA SER A 247 10.98 -19.03 -11.04
C SER A 247 10.83 -18.22 -12.34
N ARG A 248 10.56 -18.89 -13.46
CA ARG A 248 10.31 -18.22 -14.74
C ARG A 248 9.15 -17.23 -14.66
N GLU A 249 8.10 -17.58 -13.94
CA GLU A 249 6.92 -16.75 -13.72
C GLU A 249 7.29 -15.48 -12.95
N ALA A 250 8.04 -15.62 -11.85
CA ALA A 250 8.50 -14.49 -11.04
C ALA A 250 9.43 -13.55 -11.83
N VAL A 251 10.41 -14.10 -12.55
CA VAL A 251 11.35 -13.31 -13.37
C VAL A 251 10.61 -12.56 -14.49
N ARG A 252 9.64 -13.19 -15.15
CA ARG A 252 8.83 -12.52 -16.19
C ARG A 252 7.97 -11.40 -15.62
N MET A 253 7.41 -11.58 -14.43
CA MET A 253 6.67 -10.54 -13.75
C MET A 253 7.57 -9.33 -13.45
N ALA A 254 8.74 -9.58 -12.83
CA ALA A 254 9.71 -8.54 -12.53
C ALA A 254 10.18 -7.81 -13.80
N LEU A 255 10.48 -8.54 -14.87
CA LEU A 255 10.84 -7.96 -16.16
C LEU A 255 9.74 -7.01 -16.69
N GLY A 256 8.48 -7.43 -16.63
CA GLY A 256 7.35 -6.60 -17.06
C GLY A 256 7.23 -5.31 -16.25
N GLN A 257 7.33 -5.41 -14.92
CA GLN A 257 7.31 -4.27 -14.00
C GLN A 257 8.46 -3.31 -14.28
N LEU A 258 9.69 -3.81 -14.36
CA LEU A 258 10.89 -3.00 -14.61
C LEU A 258 10.84 -2.28 -15.97
N LEU A 259 10.35 -2.97 -17.01
CA LEU A 259 10.16 -2.34 -18.32
C LEU A 259 9.07 -1.27 -18.30
N ASP A 260 8.03 -1.45 -17.48
CA ASP A 260 7.01 -0.42 -17.27
C ASP A 260 7.60 0.81 -16.58
N TYR A 261 8.36 0.61 -15.50
CA TYR A 261 9.03 1.71 -14.77
C TYR A 261 9.91 2.55 -15.68
N ARG A 262 10.69 1.93 -16.57
CA ARG A 262 11.57 2.65 -17.53
C ARG A 262 10.84 3.65 -18.42
N ARG A 263 9.53 3.50 -18.64
CA ARG A 263 8.73 4.42 -19.45
C ARG A 263 8.35 5.69 -18.72
N HIS A 264 8.45 5.69 -17.39
CA HIS A 264 7.86 6.71 -16.51
C HIS A 264 8.88 7.41 -15.59
N ILE A 265 10.19 7.13 -15.73
CA ILE A 265 11.26 7.81 -15.00
C ILE A 265 12.10 8.66 -15.95
N ASP A 266 12.12 9.97 -15.73
CA ASP A 266 12.82 10.94 -16.57
C ASP A 266 14.35 10.72 -16.61
N SER A 267 14.95 10.23 -15.51
CA SER A 267 16.40 9.94 -15.42
C SER A 267 16.84 8.62 -16.06
N ARG A 268 15.89 7.80 -16.57
CA ARG A 268 16.11 6.46 -17.16
C ARG A 268 17.14 5.62 -16.39
N PRO A 269 16.83 5.18 -15.16
CA PRO A 269 17.74 4.37 -14.38
C PRO A 269 18.03 3.04 -15.08
N ALA A 270 19.19 2.46 -14.77
CA ALA A 270 19.39 1.05 -15.03
C ALA A 270 18.37 0.26 -14.18
N VAL A 271 17.94 -0.89 -14.68
CA VAL A 271 16.99 -1.74 -13.97
C VAL A 271 17.57 -3.12 -13.75
N SER A 272 17.28 -3.72 -12.60
CA SER A 272 17.74 -5.05 -12.26
C SER A 272 16.69 -5.82 -11.48
N VAL A 273 16.61 -7.13 -11.69
CA VAL A 273 15.83 -8.01 -10.81
C VAL A 273 16.70 -8.41 -9.61
N LEU A 274 16.12 -8.54 -8.42
CA LEU A 274 16.76 -9.07 -7.21
C LEU A 274 16.11 -10.42 -6.84
N LEU A 275 16.90 -11.49 -6.77
CA LEU A 275 16.44 -12.88 -6.59
C LEU A 275 17.13 -13.60 -5.43
N PRO A 276 16.47 -14.57 -4.78
CA PRO A 276 17.05 -15.31 -3.65
C PRO A 276 18.13 -16.31 -4.07
N ASP A 277 18.19 -16.70 -5.34
CA ASP A 277 19.16 -17.65 -5.87
C ASP A 277 19.37 -17.43 -7.38
N LYS A 278 20.40 -18.06 -7.96
CA LYS A 278 20.71 -17.91 -9.38
C LYS A 278 19.57 -18.50 -10.23
N PRO A 279 18.88 -17.70 -11.08
CA PRO A 279 17.91 -18.25 -12.02
C PRO A 279 18.60 -19.06 -13.11
N VAL A 280 17.86 -19.93 -13.80
CA VAL A 280 18.42 -20.70 -14.92
C VAL A 280 18.98 -19.77 -16.00
N ASP A 281 20.06 -20.20 -16.69
CA ASP A 281 20.81 -19.33 -17.61
C ASP A 281 19.96 -18.74 -18.75
N ASP A 282 18.89 -19.44 -19.18
CA ASP A 282 17.91 -18.94 -20.15
C ASP A 282 17.21 -17.66 -19.67
N LEU A 283 16.90 -17.55 -18.37
CA LEU A 283 16.28 -16.36 -17.79
C LEU A 283 17.27 -15.21 -17.66
N LEU A 284 18.55 -15.49 -17.38
CA LEU A 284 19.61 -14.48 -17.42
C LEU A 284 19.78 -13.92 -18.84
N ALA A 285 19.72 -14.79 -19.86
CA ALA A 285 19.74 -14.36 -21.26
C ALA A 285 18.54 -13.47 -21.59
N LEU A 286 17.33 -13.87 -21.18
CA LEU A 286 16.11 -13.09 -21.37
C LEU A 286 16.20 -11.68 -20.76
N LEU A 287 16.67 -11.57 -19.51
CA LEU A 287 16.85 -10.28 -18.85
C LEU A 287 17.88 -9.41 -19.59
N ARG A 288 19.01 -10.02 -19.97
CA ARG A 288 20.09 -9.35 -20.72
C ARG A 288 19.63 -8.80 -22.07
N GLU A 289 18.84 -9.56 -22.82
CA GLU A 289 18.25 -9.14 -24.11
C GLU A 289 17.40 -7.87 -23.99
N HIS A 290 16.76 -7.67 -22.83
CA HIS A 290 15.92 -6.50 -22.56
C HIS A 290 16.67 -5.38 -21.82
N GLY A 291 17.98 -5.53 -21.64
CA GLY A 291 18.83 -4.57 -20.91
C GLY A 291 18.47 -4.48 -19.44
N VAL A 292 18.07 -5.59 -18.83
CA VAL A 292 17.75 -5.73 -17.41
C VAL A 292 18.85 -6.56 -16.73
N GLY A 293 19.41 -6.04 -15.64
CA GLY A 293 20.38 -6.76 -14.81
C GLY A 293 19.72 -7.84 -13.97
N CYS A 294 20.53 -8.70 -13.36
CA CYS A 294 20.09 -9.64 -12.35
C CYS A 294 21.06 -9.59 -11.17
N VAL A 295 20.53 -9.43 -9.98
CA VAL A 295 21.25 -9.63 -8.73
C VAL A 295 20.65 -10.86 -8.05
N TYR A 296 21.49 -11.77 -7.58
CA TYR A 296 21.01 -12.92 -6.82
C TYR A 296 21.93 -13.25 -5.65
N GLU A 297 21.40 -13.90 -4.61
CA GLU A 297 22.24 -14.42 -3.53
C GLU A 297 22.95 -15.72 -3.94
N ASP A 298 24.24 -15.80 -3.67
CA ASP A 298 25.03 -17.01 -3.71
C ASP A 298 25.93 -17.07 -2.47
N SER A 299 25.80 -18.14 -1.69
CA SER A 299 26.65 -18.39 -0.51
C SER A 299 26.70 -17.21 0.49
N GLY A 300 25.57 -16.51 0.66
CA GLY A 300 25.44 -15.37 1.57
C GLY A 300 26.06 -14.06 1.05
N GLN A 301 26.34 -13.97 -0.25
CA GLN A 301 26.79 -12.76 -0.93
C GLN A 301 25.88 -12.45 -2.12
N PHE A 302 25.70 -11.16 -2.43
CA PHE A 302 24.97 -10.75 -3.63
C PHE A 302 25.91 -10.73 -4.84
N VAL A 303 25.57 -11.51 -5.87
CA VAL A 303 26.25 -11.59 -7.16
C VAL A 303 25.51 -10.74 -8.18
N TYR A 304 26.25 -9.97 -8.98
CA TYR A 304 25.71 -9.00 -9.92
C TYR A 304 25.98 -9.46 -11.37
N GLU A 305 24.92 -9.82 -12.08
CA GLU A 305 24.92 -10.07 -13.53
C GLU A 305 24.44 -8.80 -14.24
N LEU A 306 25.38 -7.98 -14.67
CA LEU A 306 25.08 -6.66 -15.23
C LEU A 306 24.50 -6.75 -16.66
N ALA A 307 23.52 -5.89 -16.95
CA ALA A 307 23.07 -5.67 -18.32
C ALA A 307 24.17 -4.95 -19.14
N PRO A 308 24.24 -5.15 -20.47
CA PRO A 308 25.21 -4.46 -21.32
C PRO A 308 25.02 -2.94 -21.23
N GLY A 309 26.09 -2.19 -20.97
CA GLY A 309 26.06 -0.72 -20.84
C GLY A 309 26.10 -0.21 -19.39
N PHE A 310 26.12 -1.10 -18.40
CA PHE A 310 26.39 -0.76 -17.01
C PHE A 310 27.86 -0.34 -16.83
N ARG A 311 28.10 0.81 -16.19
CA ARG A 311 29.39 1.10 -15.56
C ARG A 311 29.10 1.43 -14.09
N PRO A 312 29.75 0.76 -13.14
CA PRO A 312 29.83 1.26 -11.77
C PRO A 312 30.70 2.52 -11.72
#